data_AF-A0A0M4KF66-F1
#
_entry.id   AF-A0A0M4KF66-F1
#
_cell.length_a   1.000
_cell.length_b   1.000
_cell.length_c   1.000
_cell.angle_alpha   90.00
_cell.angle_beta   90.00
_cell.angle_gamma   90.00
#
_symmetry.space_group_name_H-M   'P 1'
#
loop_
_entity.id
_entity.type
_entity.pdbx_description
1 polymer ?
#
loop_
_entity_poly.entity_id
_entity_poly.type
_entity_poly.pdbx_seq_one_letter_code
_entity_poly.pdbx_strand_id
1 'polypeptide(L)'
;MVIYLNRKTRKIDNSEWITNIFLDENNIYFTDSLPNKTNNFLCYISKENFNENLKNKADIQRTFLSHPSPLVSSLEDISKTDIEVLKVSKYYIQNFVSIEGIEYISFIKNNQVFTNILNSELEAKQLQIIKKIGNRLVIKKEDGIWLTDHFLKSIKKINYDIVDIIKLKTKYVIQTSKEELIVLDENFNFEKNILTKQGFKKIYYINQNNILISYKELNITNIYNIFTDKDELFDNSFINRAILLGENLLLSKKIENSTKSDLLNLIY
;
A
#
# COMPACT_ATOMS: atom_id res chain seq x y z
N MET A 1 -11.22 21.25 -19.43
CA MET A 1 -12.27 20.58 -18.64
C MET A 1 -12.16 19.11 -18.98
N VAL A 2 -11.49 18.31 -18.16
CA VAL A 2 -11.37 16.86 -18.40
C VAL A 2 -12.45 16.21 -17.57
N ILE A 3 -13.54 15.85 -18.22
CA ILE A 3 -14.64 15.08 -17.64
C ILE A 3 -14.08 13.67 -17.43
N TYR A 4 -13.71 13.31 -16.21
CA TYR A 4 -13.48 11.89 -15.90
C TYR A 4 -14.83 11.19 -15.83
N LEU A 5 -15.04 10.33 -16.84
CA LEU A 5 -16.12 9.37 -17.01
C LEU A 5 -16.56 8.71 -15.69
N ASN A 6 -17.84 8.36 -15.58
CA ASN A 6 -18.42 7.50 -14.54
C ASN A 6 -17.48 6.33 -14.19
N ARG A 7 -16.68 6.50 -13.13
CA ARG A 7 -15.73 5.49 -12.65
C ARG A 7 -16.53 4.31 -12.14
N LYS A 8 -16.21 3.10 -12.61
CA LYS A 8 -16.90 1.91 -12.13
C LYS A 8 -16.14 1.37 -10.92
N THR A 9 -16.82 1.29 -9.79
CA THR A 9 -16.31 0.58 -8.61
C THR A 9 -16.89 -0.83 -8.60
N ARG A 10 -16.03 -1.83 -8.43
CA ARG A 10 -16.42 -3.24 -8.29
C ARG A 10 -15.81 -3.82 -7.02
N LYS A 11 -16.64 -4.33 -6.12
CA LYS A 11 -16.20 -5.08 -4.93
C LYS A 11 -15.76 -6.49 -5.30
N ILE A 12 -14.78 -7.03 -4.58
CA ILE A 12 -14.35 -8.43 -4.71
C ILE A 12 -14.70 -9.17 -3.43
N ASP A 13 -15.53 -10.21 -3.53
CA ASP A 13 -15.93 -11.05 -2.40
C ASP A 13 -14.73 -11.84 -1.84
N ASN A 14 -14.86 -12.37 -0.61
CA ASN A 14 -13.84 -13.17 0.08
C ASN A 14 -12.49 -12.45 0.28
N SER A 15 -12.50 -11.13 0.26
CA SER A 15 -11.32 -10.27 0.41
C SER A 15 -11.30 -9.51 1.74
N GLU A 16 -12.28 -9.74 2.62
CA GLU A 16 -12.45 -9.12 3.93
C GLU A 16 -11.21 -9.29 4.80
N TRP A 17 -10.57 -10.47 4.71
CA TRP A 17 -9.39 -10.84 5.48
C TRP A 17 -8.15 -10.00 5.18
N ILE A 18 -8.07 -9.39 3.98
CA ILE A 18 -6.89 -8.65 3.52
C ILE A 18 -6.75 -7.34 4.31
N THR A 19 -5.71 -7.19 5.12
CA THR A 19 -5.44 -5.98 5.92
C THR A 19 -4.43 -5.04 5.27
N ASN A 20 -3.55 -5.57 4.41
CA ASN A 20 -2.59 -4.77 3.64
C ASN A 20 -2.35 -5.35 2.24
N ILE A 21 -1.88 -4.51 1.33
CA ILE A 21 -1.59 -4.85 -0.06
C ILE A 21 -0.20 -4.32 -0.40
N PHE A 22 0.61 -5.12 -1.08
CA PHE A 22 1.91 -4.72 -1.61
C PHE A 22 2.07 -5.24 -3.05
N LEU A 23 2.96 -4.63 -3.83
CA LEU A 23 3.30 -5.07 -5.18
C LEU A 23 4.80 -5.17 -5.37
N ASP A 24 5.20 -6.11 -6.21
CA ASP A 24 6.47 -6.07 -6.93
C ASP A 24 6.21 -5.97 -8.44
N GLU A 25 7.12 -6.47 -9.28
CA GLU A 25 6.96 -6.49 -10.73
C GLU A 25 5.91 -7.51 -11.19
N ASN A 26 5.86 -8.70 -10.57
CA ASN A 26 5.14 -9.86 -11.10
C ASN A 26 3.91 -10.27 -10.28
N ASN A 27 3.86 -9.89 -9.01
CA ASN A 27 2.94 -10.40 -8.01
C ASN A 27 2.20 -9.28 -7.27
N ILE A 28 1.08 -9.66 -6.68
CA ILE A 28 0.34 -8.91 -5.68
C ILE A 28 0.45 -9.68 -4.37
N TYR A 29 0.81 -8.97 -3.30
CA TYR A 29 0.95 -9.55 -1.97
C TYR A 29 -0.12 -9.01 -1.05
N PHE A 30 -0.67 -9.89 -0.23
CA PHE A 30 -1.70 -9.59 0.75
C PHE A 30 -1.26 -10.05 2.11
N THR A 31 -1.65 -9.30 3.15
CA THR A 31 -1.52 -9.78 4.52
C THR A 31 -2.86 -9.84 5.19
N ASP A 32 -2.98 -10.70 6.21
CA ASP A 32 -4.14 -10.80 7.09
C ASP A 32 -3.79 -10.34 8.53
N SER A 33 -2.76 -9.50 8.63
CA SER A 33 -2.08 -9.20 9.89
C SER A 33 -2.96 -8.37 10.82
N LEU A 34 -3.08 -8.82 12.07
CA LEU A 34 -3.77 -8.13 13.16
C LEU A 34 -2.88 -8.13 14.41
N PRO A 35 -2.90 -7.07 15.24
CA PRO A 35 -2.19 -7.07 16.51
C PRO A 35 -2.58 -8.28 17.37
N ASN A 36 -1.60 -8.89 18.04
CA ASN A 36 -1.77 -10.03 18.94
C ASN A 36 -2.29 -11.33 18.29
N LYS A 37 -2.41 -11.40 16.96
CA LYS A 37 -2.74 -12.63 16.25
C LYS A 37 -1.55 -13.59 16.25
N THR A 38 -1.79 -14.87 16.57
CA THR A 38 -0.73 -15.91 16.61
C THR A 38 -0.14 -16.21 15.25
N ASN A 39 -0.96 -16.18 14.20
CA ASN A 39 -0.54 -16.45 12.82
C ASN A 39 -0.95 -15.26 11.94
N ASN A 40 0.04 -14.51 11.49
CA ASN A 40 -0.07 -13.46 10.49
C ASN A 40 0.55 -14.00 9.21
N PHE A 41 -0.22 -13.99 8.13
CA PHE A 41 0.14 -14.53 6.85
C PHE A 41 0.55 -13.40 5.91
N LEU A 42 1.62 -13.65 5.15
CA LEU A 42 1.92 -12.98 3.90
C LEU A 42 1.59 -13.98 2.79
N CYS A 43 0.61 -13.62 1.96
CA CYS A 43 0.14 -14.41 0.85
C CYS A 43 0.38 -13.65 -0.46
N TYR A 44 0.38 -14.35 -1.60
CA TYR A 44 0.59 -13.73 -2.89
C TYR A 44 -0.22 -14.40 -4.01
N ILE A 45 -0.38 -13.68 -5.12
CA ILE A 45 -0.90 -14.17 -6.40
C ILE A 45 -0.16 -13.45 -7.52
N SER A 46 0.11 -14.13 -8.63
CA SER A 46 0.69 -13.46 -9.80
C SER A 46 -0.29 -12.43 -10.37
N LYS A 47 0.23 -11.30 -10.87
CA LYS A 47 -0.59 -10.29 -11.53
C LYS A 47 -1.28 -10.83 -12.77
N GLU A 48 -0.64 -11.76 -13.47
CA GLU A 48 -1.22 -12.47 -14.61
C GLU A 48 -2.47 -13.25 -14.20
N ASN A 49 -2.36 -14.14 -13.21
CA ASN A 49 -3.48 -14.92 -12.70
C ASN A 49 -4.59 -14.02 -12.14
N PHE A 50 -4.22 -12.95 -11.44
CA PHE A 50 -5.18 -11.98 -10.92
C PHE A 50 -5.98 -11.33 -12.06
N ASN A 51 -5.30 -10.83 -13.09
CA ASN A 51 -5.95 -10.17 -14.23
C ASN A 51 -6.79 -11.14 -15.06
N GLU A 52 -6.35 -12.38 -15.25
CA GLU A 52 -7.15 -13.43 -15.91
C GLU A 52 -8.44 -13.71 -15.12
N ASN A 53 -8.33 -13.88 -13.81
CA ASN A 53 -9.48 -14.08 -12.93
C ASN A 53 -10.49 -12.92 -13.00
N LEU A 54 -10.01 -11.67 -13.11
CA LEU A 54 -10.88 -10.51 -13.26
C LEU A 54 -11.70 -10.51 -14.56
N LYS A 55 -11.13 -11.04 -15.65
CA LYS A 55 -11.78 -11.17 -16.97
C LYS A 55 -12.76 -12.35 -17.00
N ASN A 56 -12.34 -13.51 -16.51
CA ASN A 56 -13.05 -14.77 -16.72
C ASN A 56 -14.17 -15.03 -15.69
N LYS A 57 -13.98 -14.64 -14.42
CA LYS A 57 -14.92 -14.99 -13.33
C LYS A 57 -15.98 -13.89 -13.11
N ALA A 58 -16.64 -13.45 -14.17
CA ALA A 58 -17.73 -12.48 -14.09
C ALA A 58 -18.98 -13.11 -13.44
N ASP A 59 -19.11 -12.92 -12.11
CA ASP A 59 -20.37 -12.73 -11.35
C ASP A 59 -20.89 -13.85 -10.46
N ILE A 60 -20.28 -15.05 -10.41
CA ILE A 60 -20.71 -16.09 -9.46
C ILE A 60 -19.51 -16.57 -8.62
N GLN A 61 -19.57 -16.27 -7.32
CA GLN A 61 -18.69 -16.75 -6.24
C GLN A 61 -17.17 -16.70 -6.54
N ARG A 62 -16.61 -15.48 -6.47
CA ARG A 62 -15.17 -15.24 -6.65
C ARG A 62 -14.38 -15.65 -5.41
N THR A 63 -14.15 -16.95 -5.26
CA THR A 63 -13.32 -17.53 -4.19
C THR A 63 -11.82 -17.50 -4.54
N PHE A 64 -11.44 -16.95 -5.70
CA PHE A 64 -10.03 -16.92 -6.14
C PHE A 64 -9.13 -16.08 -5.22
N LEU A 65 -9.71 -15.18 -4.41
CA LEU A 65 -9.02 -14.43 -3.35
C LEU A 65 -9.33 -14.92 -1.94
N SER A 66 -10.02 -16.06 -1.78
CA SER A 66 -10.26 -16.63 -0.46
C SER A 66 -8.94 -16.93 0.24
N HIS A 67 -8.94 -16.88 1.58
CA HIS A 67 -7.70 -17.11 2.33
C HIS A 67 -7.23 -18.55 2.14
N PRO A 68 -5.96 -18.81 1.79
CA PRO A 68 -5.47 -20.16 1.49
C PRO A 68 -5.22 -21.04 2.71
N SER A 69 -5.68 -20.63 3.90
CA SER A 69 -5.38 -21.34 5.15
C SER A 69 -6.64 -21.99 5.70
N PRO A 70 -6.59 -23.28 6.08
CA PRO A 70 -7.71 -23.95 6.75
C PRO A 70 -8.01 -23.37 8.13
N LEU A 71 -7.14 -22.50 8.66
CA LEU A 71 -7.39 -21.76 9.90
C LEU A 71 -8.33 -20.56 9.70
N VAL A 72 -8.57 -20.14 8.46
CA VAL A 72 -9.30 -18.90 8.13
C VAL A 72 -10.46 -19.15 7.16
N SER A 73 -10.33 -20.09 6.23
CA SER A 73 -11.33 -20.37 5.20
C SER A 73 -11.74 -21.84 5.16
N SER A 74 -12.89 -22.12 4.54
CA SER A 74 -13.38 -23.48 4.35
C SER A 74 -12.51 -24.27 3.35
N LEU A 75 -12.55 -25.61 3.41
CA LEU A 75 -11.84 -26.45 2.43
C LEU A 75 -12.32 -26.21 0.99
N GLU A 76 -13.61 -25.90 0.80
CA GLU A 76 -14.16 -25.57 -0.50
C GLU A 76 -13.53 -24.29 -1.06
N ASP A 77 -13.43 -23.24 -0.24
CA ASP A 77 -12.81 -21.97 -0.62
C ASP A 77 -11.32 -22.13 -0.93
N ILE A 78 -10.61 -22.90 -0.11
CA ILE A 78 -9.19 -23.18 -0.28
C ILE A 78 -8.94 -23.96 -1.57
N SER A 79 -9.82 -24.89 -1.94
CA SER A 79 -9.68 -25.65 -3.20
C SER A 79 -9.86 -24.78 -4.47
N LYS A 80 -10.40 -23.57 -4.31
CA LYS A 80 -10.73 -22.65 -5.41
C LYS A 80 -9.92 -21.35 -5.38
N THR A 81 -9.07 -21.14 -4.37
CA THR A 81 -8.24 -19.93 -4.28
C THR A 81 -6.99 -20.07 -5.12
N ASP A 82 -6.61 -18.99 -5.79
CA ASP A 82 -5.36 -18.89 -6.55
C ASP A 82 -4.26 -18.19 -5.72
N ILE A 83 -4.55 -17.90 -4.45
CA ILE A 83 -3.64 -17.27 -3.50
C ILE A 83 -2.76 -18.34 -2.85
N GLU A 84 -1.47 -18.07 -2.74
CA GLU A 84 -0.50 -18.94 -2.07
C GLU A 84 0.05 -18.29 -0.80
N VAL A 85 0.39 -19.12 0.21
CA VAL A 85 1.05 -18.65 1.43
C VAL A 85 2.56 -18.55 1.18
N LEU A 86 3.11 -17.35 1.30
CA LEU A 86 4.56 -17.12 1.23
C LEU A 86 5.22 -17.25 2.60
N LYS A 87 4.61 -16.65 3.64
CA LYS A 87 5.18 -16.65 4.99
C LYS A 87 4.11 -16.64 6.07
N VAL A 88 4.36 -17.36 7.14
CA VAL A 88 3.61 -17.26 8.40
C VAL A 88 4.52 -16.66 9.47
N SER A 89 3.99 -15.71 10.24
CA SER A 89 4.70 -15.02 11.31
C SER A 89 3.83 -14.84 12.54
N LYS A 90 4.44 -14.93 13.73
CA LYS A 90 3.78 -14.58 15.00
C LYS A 90 3.70 -13.08 15.28
N TYR A 91 4.38 -12.28 14.47
CA TYR A 91 4.40 -10.82 14.59
C TYR A 91 3.57 -10.18 13.48
N TYR A 92 3.00 -9.02 13.77
CA TYR A 92 2.27 -8.22 12.79
C TYR A 92 3.19 -7.86 11.62
N ILE A 93 2.79 -8.20 10.40
CA ILE A 93 3.54 -7.88 9.18
C ILE A 93 3.17 -6.46 8.75
N GLN A 94 4.13 -5.54 8.91
CA GLN A 94 3.93 -4.12 8.70
C GLN A 94 4.20 -3.70 7.26
N ASN A 95 5.22 -4.28 6.62
CA ASN A 95 5.58 -3.97 5.25
C ASN A 95 6.21 -5.18 4.54
N PHE A 96 6.08 -5.20 3.22
CA PHE A 96 6.79 -6.11 2.33
C PHE A 96 7.24 -5.34 1.08
N VAL A 97 8.48 -5.53 0.66
CA VAL A 97 9.03 -4.89 -0.53
C VAL A 97 10.03 -5.79 -1.24
N SER A 98 9.91 -5.90 -2.56
CA SER A 98 10.92 -6.53 -3.42
C SER A 98 11.65 -5.47 -4.23
N ILE A 99 12.99 -5.52 -4.24
CA ILE A 99 13.85 -4.57 -4.95
C ILE A 99 15.11 -5.28 -5.45
N GLU A 100 15.35 -5.24 -6.77
CA GLU A 100 16.52 -5.89 -7.38
C GLU A 100 16.67 -7.37 -6.97
N GLY A 101 15.55 -8.10 -6.91
CA GLY A 101 15.51 -9.51 -6.49
C GLY A 101 15.67 -9.76 -4.98
N ILE A 102 15.84 -8.71 -4.17
CA ILE A 102 15.89 -8.81 -2.70
C ILE A 102 14.52 -8.49 -2.12
N GLU A 103 13.97 -9.45 -1.39
CA GLU A 103 12.71 -9.29 -0.68
C GLU A 103 12.95 -8.94 0.78
N TYR A 104 12.39 -7.83 1.24
CA TYR A 104 12.41 -7.41 2.63
C TYR A 104 11.01 -7.51 3.24
N ILE A 105 10.97 -7.95 4.50
CA ILE A 105 9.76 -8.01 5.29
C ILE A 105 9.98 -7.29 6.62
N SER A 106 9.04 -6.43 7.00
CA SER A 106 9.07 -5.65 8.23
C SER A 106 7.98 -6.10 9.19
N PHE A 107 8.32 -6.24 10.47
CA PHE A 107 7.43 -6.67 11.53
C PHE A 107 7.37 -5.65 12.66
N ILE A 108 6.23 -5.58 13.37
CA ILE A 108 6.14 -4.88 14.66
C ILE A 108 6.35 -5.89 15.79
N LYS A 109 7.38 -5.64 16.61
CA LYS A 109 7.69 -6.40 17.83
C LYS A 109 7.98 -5.39 18.94
N ASN A 110 7.28 -5.50 20.07
CA ASN A 110 7.46 -4.60 21.22
C ASN A 110 7.40 -3.10 20.85
N ASN A 111 6.43 -2.71 20.02
CA ASN A 111 6.25 -1.34 19.49
C ASN A 111 7.42 -0.79 18.65
N GLN A 112 8.36 -1.64 18.24
CA GLN A 112 9.46 -1.30 17.34
C GLN A 112 9.31 -2.05 16.02
N VAL A 113 9.83 -1.45 14.94
CA VAL A 113 9.85 -2.06 13.61
C VAL A 113 11.19 -2.75 13.37
N PHE A 114 11.13 -4.03 13.03
CA PHE A 114 12.29 -4.82 12.65
C PHE A 114 12.11 -5.30 11.22
N THR A 115 13.15 -5.14 10.40
CA THR A 115 13.17 -5.54 8.99
C THR A 115 14.22 -6.61 8.75
N ASN A 116 13.84 -7.67 8.05
CA ASN A 116 14.76 -8.72 7.62
C ASN A 116 14.62 -8.99 6.12
N ILE A 117 15.65 -9.59 5.52
CA ILE A 117 15.54 -10.23 4.22
C ILE A 117 14.64 -11.46 4.38
N LEU A 118 13.68 -11.63 3.47
CA LEU A 118 12.77 -12.77 3.49
C LEU A 118 13.57 -14.07 3.40
N ASN A 119 13.18 -15.08 4.20
CA ASN A 119 13.82 -16.40 4.28
C ASN A 119 15.31 -16.38 4.67
N SER A 120 15.83 -15.26 5.16
CA SER A 120 17.17 -15.17 5.71
C SER A 120 17.20 -15.51 7.19
N GLU A 121 18.25 -16.23 7.60
CA GLU A 121 18.56 -16.49 9.02
C GLU A 121 19.30 -15.31 9.69
N LEU A 122 19.68 -14.28 8.93
CA LEU A 122 20.34 -13.11 9.47
C LEU A 122 19.46 -12.39 10.49
N GLU A 123 20.11 -11.74 11.46
CA GLU A 123 19.42 -10.95 12.48
C GLU A 123 18.63 -9.80 11.85
N ALA A 124 17.39 -9.64 12.32
CA ALA A 124 16.53 -8.56 11.88
C ALA A 124 17.10 -7.20 12.34
N LYS A 125 17.15 -6.24 11.42
CA LYS A 125 17.63 -4.88 11.71
C LYS A 125 16.48 -4.04 12.26
N GLN A 126 16.71 -3.30 13.33
CA GLN A 126 15.73 -2.34 13.86
C GLN A 126 15.66 -1.10 12.95
N LEU A 127 14.83 -1.17 11.91
CA LEU A 127 14.54 -0.10 10.97
C LEU A 127 13.17 -0.32 10.32
N GLN A 128 12.57 0.76 9.86
CA GLN A 128 11.32 0.74 9.09
C GLN A 128 11.60 1.12 7.64
N ILE A 129 11.14 0.31 6.69
CA ILE A 129 11.05 0.75 5.29
C ILE A 129 9.75 1.57 5.14
N ILE A 130 9.89 2.84 4.75
CA ILE A 130 8.75 3.73 4.47
C ILE A 130 8.25 3.47 3.05
N LYS A 131 9.14 3.51 2.05
CA LYS A 131 8.77 3.34 0.63
C LYS A 131 9.91 2.84 -0.24
N LYS A 132 9.56 2.09 -1.29
CA LYS A 132 10.41 1.89 -2.47
C LYS A 132 10.25 3.04 -3.45
N ILE A 133 11.36 3.57 -3.94
CA ILE A 133 11.41 4.64 -4.93
C ILE A 133 12.39 4.25 -6.03
N GLY A 134 11.87 3.69 -7.13
CA GLY A 134 12.72 3.06 -8.15
C GLY A 134 13.56 1.95 -7.52
N ASN A 135 14.88 2.02 -7.70
CA ASN A 135 15.83 1.02 -7.21
C ASN A 135 16.47 1.46 -5.88
N ARG A 136 15.78 2.32 -5.13
CA ARG A 136 16.18 2.84 -3.82
C ARG A 136 15.08 2.66 -2.80
N LEU A 137 15.44 2.74 -1.52
CA LEU A 137 14.51 2.68 -0.40
C LEU A 137 14.61 3.96 0.43
N VAL A 138 13.46 4.43 0.92
CA VAL A 138 13.39 5.43 1.99
C VAL A 138 13.11 4.69 3.28
N ILE A 139 14.00 4.83 4.25
CA ILE A 139 13.93 4.11 5.53
C ILE A 139 14.03 5.06 6.71
N LYS A 140 13.43 4.65 7.83
CA LYS A 140 13.54 5.32 9.13
C LYS A 140 14.37 4.45 10.08
N LYS A 141 15.41 5.06 10.64
CA LYS A 141 16.27 4.54 11.72
C LYS A 141 16.09 5.44 12.95
N GLU A 142 16.70 5.06 14.08
CA GLU A 142 16.65 5.87 15.30
C GLU A 142 17.19 7.29 15.11
N ASP A 143 18.21 7.45 14.25
CA ASP A 143 18.91 8.72 14.02
C ASP A 143 18.30 9.59 12.89
N GLY A 144 17.20 9.15 12.28
CA GLY A 144 16.44 9.89 11.29
C GLY A 144 16.06 9.08 10.04
N ILE A 145 15.79 9.81 8.96
CA ILE A 145 15.29 9.25 7.70
C ILE A 145 16.38 9.30 6.64
N TRP A 146 16.51 8.20 5.90
CA TRP A 146 17.60 7.96 4.98
C TRP A 146 17.08 7.44 3.64
N LEU A 147 17.67 7.93 2.55
CA LEU A 147 17.63 7.29 1.25
C LEU A 147 18.78 6.28 1.18
N THR A 148 18.48 5.04 0.81
CA THR A 148 19.46 3.96 0.68
C THR A 148 19.44 3.32 -0.70
N ASP A 149 20.47 2.55 -0.99
CA ASP A 149 20.43 1.56 -2.08
C ASP A 149 19.55 0.35 -1.69
N HIS A 150 19.51 -0.64 -2.58
CA HIS A 150 18.77 -1.88 -2.40
C HIS A 150 19.38 -2.81 -1.34
N PHE A 151 20.60 -2.55 -0.85
CA PHE A 151 21.24 -3.28 0.26
C PHE A 151 21.13 -2.55 1.62
N LEU A 152 20.32 -1.48 1.69
CA LEU A 152 20.14 -0.63 2.89
C LEU A 152 21.39 0.20 3.27
N LYS A 153 22.34 0.39 2.36
CA LYS A 153 23.48 1.30 2.57
C LYS A 153 23.02 2.74 2.41
N SER A 154 23.29 3.58 3.42
CA SER A 154 22.91 4.99 3.40
C SER A 154 23.57 5.75 2.25
N ILE A 155 22.76 6.46 1.47
CA ILE A 155 23.19 7.36 0.38
C ILE A 155 23.08 8.82 0.83
N LYS A 156 21.92 9.21 1.36
CA LYS A 156 21.61 10.59 1.74
C LYS A 156 20.67 10.63 2.95
N LYS A 157 20.95 11.49 3.91
CA LYS A 157 20.03 11.81 5.01
C LYS A 157 18.96 12.78 4.51
N ILE A 158 17.70 12.54 4.87
CA ILE A 158 16.56 13.39 4.53
C ILE A 158 16.13 14.14 5.79
N ASN A 159 16.19 15.47 5.77
CA ASN A 159 15.91 16.33 6.91
C ASN A 159 14.42 16.69 7.02
N TYR A 160 13.55 15.69 6.88
CA TYR A 160 12.11 15.81 7.06
C TYR A 160 11.62 14.63 7.89
N ASP A 161 10.59 14.86 8.71
CA ASP A 161 9.85 13.77 9.33
C ASP A 161 8.80 13.25 8.35
N ILE A 162 9.03 12.05 7.84
CA ILE A 162 8.27 11.44 6.75
C ILE A 162 7.52 10.22 7.30
N VAL A 163 6.20 10.24 7.15
CA VAL A 163 5.30 9.12 7.39
C VAL A 163 5.07 8.32 6.12
N ASP A 164 4.84 9.00 4.99
CA ASP A 164 4.76 8.39 3.65
C ASP A 164 5.37 9.35 2.61
N ILE A 165 5.76 8.80 1.48
CA ILE A 165 6.37 9.53 0.36
C ILE A 165 5.92 8.93 -0.98
N ILE A 166 5.60 9.81 -1.91
CA ILE A 166 5.27 9.46 -3.30
C ILE A 166 6.27 10.16 -4.21
N LYS A 167 6.96 9.39 -5.05
CA LYS A 167 7.75 9.94 -6.16
C LYS A 167 6.86 10.19 -7.37
N LEU A 168 6.98 11.39 -7.91
CA LEU A 168 6.42 11.84 -9.19
C LEU A 168 7.61 12.31 -10.03
N LYS A 169 7.50 12.32 -11.37
CA LYS A 169 8.53 12.78 -12.34
C LYS A 169 9.83 13.32 -11.71
N THR A 170 9.83 14.59 -11.30
CA THR A 170 10.96 15.33 -10.71
C THR A 170 10.65 15.86 -9.31
N LYS A 171 9.62 15.31 -8.65
CA LYS A 171 9.08 15.83 -7.38
C LYS A 171 8.81 14.69 -6.41
N TYR A 172 8.87 14.99 -5.12
CA TYR A 172 8.34 14.13 -4.08
C TYR A 172 7.17 14.82 -3.40
N VAL A 173 6.12 14.06 -3.10
CA VAL A 173 5.11 14.48 -2.13
C VAL A 173 5.35 13.68 -0.86
N ILE A 174 5.55 14.37 0.26
CA ILE A 174 5.72 13.76 1.57
C ILE A 174 4.51 14.06 2.45
N GLN A 175 4.14 13.08 3.29
CA GLN A 175 3.24 13.27 4.42
C GLN A 175 4.07 13.30 5.70
N THR A 176 3.93 14.34 6.52
CA THR A 176 4.63 14.47 7.80
C THR A 176 3.82 13.84 8.95
N SER A 177 4.44 13.67 10.12
CA SER A 177 3.74 13.20 11.34
C SER A 177 2.67 14.17 11.86
N LYS A 178 2.74 15.45 11.44
CA LYS A 178 1.71 16.45 11.70
C LYS A 178 0.58 16.40 10.67
N GLU A 179 0.57 15.38 9.83
CA GLU A 179 -0.37 15.24 8.73
C GLU A 179 -0.22 16.38 7.70
N GLU A 180 0.94 17.03 7.57
CA GLU A 180 1.14 18.06 6.54
C GLU A 180 1.58 17.39 5.23
N LEU A 181 1.12 17.92 4.08
CA LEU A 181 1.57 17.46 2.77
C LEU A 181 2.47 18.51 2.12
N ILE A 182 3.69 18.10 1.79
CA ILE A 182 4.73 18.99 1.27
C ILE A 182 5.24 18.44 -0.05
N VAL A 183 5.45 19.33 -1.02
CA VAL A 183 6.12 19.04 -2.28
C VAL A 183 7.59 19.43 -2.18
N LEU A 184 8.45 18.49 -2.53
CA LEU A 184 9.90 18.67 -2.61
C LEU A 184 10.39 18.44 -4.04
N ASP A 185 11.52 19.04 -4.40
CA ASP A 185 12.26 18.71 -5.62
C ASP A 185 12.96 17.34 -5.52
N GLU A 186 13.64 16.91 -6.59
CA GLU A 186 14.40 15.65 -6.61
C GLU A 186 15.57 15.59 -5.61
N ASN A 187 16.02 16.75 -5.15
CA ASN A 187 17.08 16.93 -4.16
C ASN A 187 16.53 17.05 -2.73
N PHE A 188 15.23 16.85 -2.52
CA PHE A 188 14.54 17.03 -1.24
C PHE A 188 14.55 18.48 -0.73
N ASN A 189 14.66 19.48 -1.61
CA ASN A 189 14.46 20.87 -1.24
C ASN A 189 12.96 21.20 -1.23
N PHE A 190 12.53 22.00 -0.26
CA PHE A 190 11.15 22.46 -0.15
C PHE A 190 10.73 23.30 -1.37
N GLU A 191 9.54 23.02 -1.89
CA GLU A 191 8.93 23.87 -2.93
C GLU A 191 7.64 24.52 -2.46
N LYS A 192 6.68 23.72 -2.00
CA LYS A 192 5.38 24.23 -1.55
C LYS A 192 4.67 23.28 -0.59
N ASN A 193 3.71 23.83 0.14
CA ASN A 193 2.71 23.05 0.85
C ASN A 193 1.53 22.77 -0.07
N ILE A 194 0.93 21.58 0.06
CA ILE A 194 -0.40 21.31 -0.49
C ILE A 194 -1.40 21.83 0.54
N LEU A 195 -2.24 22.79 0.14
CA LEU A 195 -3.33 23.29 0.99
C LEU A 195 -4.33 22.17 1.24
N THR A 196 -4.21 21.51 2.39
CA THR A 196 -5.11 20.42 2.78
C THR A 196 -5.88 20.78 4.03
N LYS A 197 -7.10 20.25 4.14
CA LYS A 197 -7.88 20.27 5.37
C LYS A 197 -7.12 19.54 6.48
N GLN A 198 -7.28 20.02 7.72
CA GLN A 198 -6.72 19.38 8.91
C GLN A 198 -7.38 18.02 9.15
N GLY A 199 -6.66 17.11 9.80
CA GLY A 199 -7.13 15.77 10.12
C GLY A 199 -6.24 14.68 9.53
N PHE A 200 -6.52 13.44 9.94
CA PHE A 200 -5.79 12.28 9.48
C PHE A 200 -6.06 12.01 8.00
N LYS A 201 -4.98 11.79 7.24
CA LYS A 201 -5.11 11.52 5.81
C LYS A 201 -4.20 10.40 5.33
N LYS A 202 -4.45 9.96 4.10
CA LYS A 202 -3.57 9.04 3.39
C LYS A 202 -3.35 9.52 1.96
N ILE A 203 -2.14 9.31 1.47
CA ILE A 203 -1.75 9.66 0.11
C ILE A 203 -1.50 8.41 -0.72
N TYR A 204 -1.91 8.43 -1.99
CA TYR A 204 -1.65 7.32 -2.93
C TYR A 204 -1.21 7.85 -4.29
N TYR A 205 -0.29 7.14 -4.92
CA TYR A 205 0.13 7.44 -6.29
C TYR A 205 -0.97 7.05 -7.28
N ILE A 206 -1.21 7.90 -8.28
CA ILE A 206 -2.12 7.60 -9.40
C ILE A 206 -1.41 7.70 -10.74
N ASN A 207 -0.71 8.81 -10.99
CA ASN A 207 0.10 8.97 -12.19
C ASN A 207 1.17 10.04 -11.95
N GLN A 208 1.92 10.39 -12.99
CA GLN A 208 3.05 11.32 -12.90
C GLN A 208 2.69 12.74 -12.43
N ASN A 209 1.41 13.12 -12.47
CA ASN A 209 0.96 14.46 -12.13
C ASN A 209 -0.01 14.50 -10.95
N ASN A 210 -0.60 13.37 -10.58
CA ASN A 210 -1.72 13.32 -9.65
C ASN A 210 -1.49 12.30 -8.53
N ILE A 211 -1.96 12.67 -7.35
CA ILE A 211 -2.06 11.80 -6.17
C ILE A 211 -3.51 11.73 -5.71
N LEU A 212 -3.88 10.68 -5.00
CA LEU A 212 -5.07 10.70 -4.16
C LEU A 212 -4.73 11.23 -2.77
N ILE A 213 -5.63 12.02 -2.21
CA ILE A 213 -5.61 12.43 -0.81
C ILE A 213 -6.94 11.99 -0.19
N SER A 214 -6.87 11.01 0.69
CA SER A 214 -8.01 10.41 1.38
C SER A 214 -8.11 10.97 2.78
N TYR A 215 -9.23 11.65 3.10
CA TYR A 215 -9.48 12.33 4.36
C TYR A 215 -10.44 11.53 5.23
N LYS A 216 -9.99 11.09 6.41
CA LYS A 216 -10.78 10.17 7.25
C LYS A 216 -11.99 10.84 7.87
N GLU A 217 -11.82 12.01 8.46
CA GLU A 217 -12.87 12.72 9.19
C GLU A 217 -14.00 13.18 8.25
N LEU A 218 -13.66 13.48 7.00
CA LEU A 218 -14.61 13.91 5.97
C LEU A 218 -15.18 12.73 5.19
N ASN A 219 -14.59 11.54 5.32
CA ASN A 219 -14.92 10.35 4.56
C ASN A 219 -14.98 10.60 3.03
N ILE A 220 -14.00 11.34 2.51
CA ILE A 220 -13.85 11.61 1.07
C ILE A 220 -12.42 11.33 0.63
N THR A 221 -12.28 10.99 -0.64
CA THR A 221 -10.98 10.96 -1.31
C THR A 221 -11.02 11.93 -2.47
N ASN A 222 -10.02 12.79 -2.56
CA ASN A 222 -9.83 13.69 -3.70
C ASN A 222 -8.65 13.25 -4.56
N ILE A 223 -8.68 13.61 -5.84
CA ILE A 223 -7.53 13.59 -6.74
C ILE A 223 -6.95 14.99 -6.83
N TYR A 224 -5.66 15.12 -6.55
CA TYR A 224 -4.96 16.39 -6.52
C TYR A 224 -3.82 16.40 -7.54
N ASN A 225 -3.81 17.41 -8.40
CA ASN A 225 -2.75 17.63 -9.37
C ASN A 225 -1.64 18.50 -8.78
N ILE A 226 -0.44 17.94 -8.65
CA ILE A 226 0.68 18.62 -7.98
C ILE A 226 1.23 19.82 -8.74
N PHE A 227 0.98 19.91 -10.06
CA PHE A 227 1.53 20.98 -10.91
C PHE A 227 0.55 22.13 -11.11
N THR A 228 -0.75 21.85 -11.16
CA THR A 228 -1.79 22.86 -11.39
C THR A 228 -2.57 23.25 -10.14
N ASP A 229 -2.30 22.61 -9.00
CA ASP A 229 -3.03 22.82 -7.73
C ASP A 229 -4.54 22.57 -7.83
N LYS A 230 -4.95 21.75 -8.81
CA LYS A 230 -6.35 21.39 -8.99
C LYS A 230 -6.69 20.23 -8.07
N ASP A 231 -7.78 20.40 -7.33
CA ASP A 231 -8.32 19.41 -6.40
C ASP A 231 -9.75 19.06 -6.83
N GLU A 232 -10.02 17.78 -7.06
CA GLU A 232 -11.32 17.29 -7.51
C GLU A 232 -11.74 16.09 -6.67
N LEU A 233 -13.04 15.97 -6.38
CA LEU A 233 -13.59 14.81 -5.68
C LEU A 233 -13.33 13.54 -6.50
N PHE A 234 -12.67 12.55 -5.88
CA PHE A 234 -12.41 11.26 -6.51
C PHE A 234 -13.45 10.20 -6.13
N ASP A 235 -13.78 10.12 -4.84
CA ASP A 235 -14.72 9.14 -4.28
C ASP A 235 -15.31 9.63 -2.95
N ASN A 236 -16.57 9.26 -2.67
CA ASN A 236 -17.28 9.59 -1.42
C ASN A 236 -16.97 8.57 -0.30
N SER A 237 -15.70 8.23 -0.12
CA SER A 237 -15.24 7.36 0.95
C SER A 237 -13.80 7.63 1.35
N PHE A 238 -13.43 7.22 2.56
CA PHE A 238 -12.03 7.14 2.99
C PHE A 238 -11.39 5.84 2.47
N ILE A 239 -10.48 5.98 1.51
CA ILE A 239 -9.60 4.91 1.04
C ILE A 239 -8.46 4.72 2.07
N ASN A 240 -8.42 3.55 2.71
CA ASN A 240 -7.45 3.18 3.74
C ASN A 240 -6.23 2.42 3.20
N ARG A 241 -6.38 1.74 2.06
CA ARG A 241 -5.27 1.19 1.25
C ARG A 241 -5.59 1.41 -0.21
N ALA A 242 -4.59 1.79 -1.00
CA ALA A 242 -4.73 1.88 -2.44
C ALA A 242 -3.41 1.57 -3.13
N ILE A 243 -3.49 0.84 -4.24
CA ILE A 243 -2.37 0.46 -5.07
C ILE A 243 -2.83 0.44 -6.52
N LEU A 244 -2.04 1.03 -7.41
CA LEU A 244 -2.28 0.99 -8.84
C LEU A 244 -1.69 -0.29 -9.45
N LEU A 245 -2.53 -1.09 -10.11
CA LEU A 245 -2.14 -2.24 -10.92
C LEU A 245 -2.12 -1.84 -12.39
N GLY A 246 -0.91 -1.74 -12.96
CA GLY A 246 -0.73 -1.19 -14.30
C GLY A 246 -1.04 0.30 -14.35
N GLU A 247 -1.65 0.76 -15.43
CA GLU A 247 -1.92 2.20 -15.64
C GLU A 247 -3.37 2.61 -15.27
N ASN A 248 -4.31 1.66 -15.28
CA ASN A 248 -5.74 1.98 -15.31
C ASN A 248 -6.58 1.31 -14.21
N LEU A 249 -6.00 0.42 -13.40
CA LEU A 249 -6.76 -0.30 -12.37
C LEU A 249 -6.24 0.04 -10.98
N LEU A 250 -7.08 0.69 -10.17
CA LEU A 250 -6.77 0.96 -8.76
C LEU A 250 -7.41 -0.12 -7.89
N LEU A 251 -6.58 -0.90 -7.18
CA LEU A 251 -7.04 -1.74 -6.08
C LEU A 251 -7.10 -0.90 -4.81
N SER A 252 -8.22 -0.97 -4.09
CA SER A 252 -8.42 -0.16 -2.89
C SER A 252 -9.21 -0.88 -1.80
N LYS A 253 -8.85 -0.64 -0.53
CA LYS A 253 -9.72 -0.94 0.61
C LYS A 253 -10.26 0.37 1.17
N LYS A 254 -11.58 0.48 1.17
CA LYS A 254 -12.35 1.60 1.71
C LYS A 254 -12.82 1.22 3.12
N ILE A 255 -12.80 2.17 4.06
CA ILE A 255 -13.48 1.97 5.34
C ILE A 255 -14.94 2.30 5.14
N GLU A 256 -15.82 1.30 5.23
CA GLU A 256 -17.26 1.53 5.12
C GLU A 256 -17.85 1.79 6.51
N ASN A 257 -18.59 2.88 6.67
CA ASN A 257 -19.23 3.25 7.95
C ASN A 257 -20.26 2.22 8.43
N SER A 258 -20.74 1.34 7.55
CA SER A 258 -21.59 0.21 7.90
C SER A 258 -20.73 -1.00 8.26
N THR A 259 -20.91 -1.52 9.46
CA THR A 259 -20.16 -2.56 10.20
C THR A 259 -19.97 -3.95 9.53
N LYS A 260 -20.07 -4.08 8.21
CA LYS A 260 -19.75 -5.30 7.47
C LYS A 260 -18.44 -5.11 6.74
N SER A 261 -17.33 -5.38 7.44
CA SER A 261 -15.99 -5.71 6.90
C SER A 261 -15.54 -5.03 5.60
N ASP A 262 -14.48 -4.22 5.66
CA ASP A 262 -13.89 -3.55 4.51
C ASP A 262 -13.51 -4.55 3.39
N LEU A 263 -14.10 -4.41 2.21
CA LEU A 263 -13.82 -5.24 1.04
C LEU A 263 -12.74 -4.61 0.14
N LEU A 264 -12.07 -5.44 -0.65
CA LEU A 264 -11.23 -5.00 -1.75
C LEU A 264 -12.12 -4.50 -2.91
N ASN A 265 -11.79 -3.32 -3.42
CA ASN A 265 -12.48 -2.63 -4.49
C ASN A 265 -11.54 -2.44 -5.67
N LEU A 266 -12.08 -2.61 -6.87
CA LEU A 266 -11.47 -2.26 -8.14
C LEU A 266 -12.11 -0.97 -8.64
N ILE A 267 -11.28 0.02 -8.96
CA ILE A 267 -11.72 1.28 -9.56
C ILE A 267 -11.02 1.43 -10.91
N TYR A 268 -11.82 1.55 -11.98
CA TYR A 268 -11.39 1.68 -13.38
C TYR A 268 -12.31 2.62 -14.17
#